data_AF-A0A0S8EL07-F1
#
_entry.id   AF-A0A0S8EL07-F1
#
_cell.length_a   1.000
_cell.length_b   1.000
_cell.length_c   1.000
_cell.angle_alpha   90.00
_cell.angle_beta   90.00
_cell.angle_gamma   90.00
#
_symmetry.space_group_name_H-M   'P 1'
#
loop_
_entity.id
_entity.type
_entity.pdbx_description
1 polymer ?
#
loop_
_entity_poly.entity_id
_entity_poly.type
_entity_poly.pdbx_seq_one_letter_code
_entity_poly.pdbx_strand_id
1 'polypeptide(L)'
;MHTARDSIRLIRELYPQPDPVKVILDTDMSGDCDDAGALGLLHALADLRECELLAVVTNRKDLANASAAAADAINTYYGRPGIPIGTCKEKPTALQRTSPYTAALRDGFPNNTGPDDRAPDALDIYRRVLKAQPDGSVTVCSVGAFSNLATL
;
A
#
# COMPACT_ATOMS: atom_id res chain seq x y z
N MET A 1 -5.84 34.32 26.41
CA MET A 1 -6.80 33.88 25.36
C MET A 1 -6.31 32.53 24.89
N HIS A 2 -6.85 31.45 25.45
CA HIS A 2 -6.41 30.07 25.18
C HIS A 2 -7.03 29.64 23.86
N THR A 3 -6.22 29.35 22.85
CA THR A 3 -6.74 29.02 21.51
C THR A 3 -7.04 27.52 21.42
N ALA A 4 -7.95 27.12 20.53
CA ALA A 4 -8.26 25.70 20.31
C ALA A 4 -7.02 24.84 19.97
N ARG A 5 -5.96 25.46 19.43
CA ARG A 5 -4.66 24.81 19.18
C ARG A 5 -3.89 24.50 20.46
N ASP A 6 -3.97 25.36 21.47
CA ASP A 6 -3.35 25.13 22.79
C ASP A 6 -4.03 23.96 23.52
N SER A 7 -5.36 23.86 23.39
CA SER A 7 -6.16 22.78 23.99
C SER A 7 -5.91 21.41 23.31
N ILE A 8 -5.78 21.37 21.98
CA ILE A 8 -5.44 20.11 21.26
C ILE A 8 -4.04 19.63 21.64
N ARG A 9 -3.08 20.55 21.77
CA ARG A 9 -1.73 20.22 22.21
C ARG A 9 -1.72 19.68 23.64
N LEU A 10 -2.42 20.34 24.57
CA LEU A 10 -2.56 19.89 25.96
C LEU A 10 -3.23 18.50 26.05
N ILE A 11 -4.26 18.24 25.24
CA ILE A 11 -4.93 16.92 25.19
C ILE A 11 -3.97 15.84 24.69
N ARG A 12 -3.15 16.12 23.67
CA ARG A 12 -2.15 15.16 23.16
C ARG A 12 -1.00 14.91 24.13
N GLU A 13 -0.63 15.90 24.93
CA GLU A 13 0.38 15.77 26.00
C GLU A 13 -0.17 14.97 27.19
N LEU A 14 -1.46 15.10 27.52
CA LEU A 14 -2.12 14.37 28.62
C LEU A 14 -2.56 12.95 28.23
N TYR A 15 -2.79 12.70 26.93
CA TYR A 15 -3.22 11.41 26.39
C TYR A 15 -2.36 11.04 25.18
N PRO A 16 -1.15 10.48 25.41
CA PRO A 16 -0.29 9.99 24.34
C PRO A 16 -1.08 9.01 23.50
N GLN A 17 -1.26 9.33 22.22
CA GLN A 17 -1.84 8.37 21.30
C GLN A 17 -0.84 7.23 21.12
N PRO A 18 -1.30 5.97 21.08
CA PRO A 18 -0.41 4.86 20.77
C PRO A 18 0.31 5.12 19.45
N ASP A 19 1.52 4.59 19.31
CA ASP A 19 2.23 4.67 18.04
C ASP A 19 1.37 4.03 16.93
N PRO A 20 1.34 4.63 15.73
CA PRO A 20 0.55 4.09 14.63
C PRO A 20 0.93 2.65 14.32
N VAL A 21 -0.06 1.82 13.98
CA VAL A 21 0.20 0.45 13.55
C VAL A 21 0.97 0.48 12.23
N LYS A 22 2.13 -0.16 12.17
CA LYS A 22 2.92 -0.27 10.95
C LYS A 22 2.34 -1.34 10.05
N VAL A 23 1.93 -0.95 8.85
CA VAL A 23 1.19 -1.82 7.91
C VAL A 23 1.97 -2.00 6.62
N ILE A 24 2.02 -3.24 6.13
CA ILE A 24 2.28 -3.54 4.71
C ILE A 24 0.96 -4.00 4.10
N LEU A 25 0.54 -3.39 3.00
CA LEU A 25 -0.59 -3.87 2.20
C LEU A 25 -0.06 -4.87 1.15
N ASP A 26 -0.63 -6.07 1.14
CA ASP A 26 -0.39 -7.11 0.14
C ASP A 26 -1.68 -7.40 -0.63
N THR A 27 -1.70 -7.02 -1.90
CA THR A 27 -2.92 -6.85 -2.70
C THR A 27 -2.77 -7.52 -4.07
N ASP A 28 -3.83 -8.01 -4.72
CA ASP A 28 -3.75 -8.33 -6.14
C ASP A 28 -4.04 -7.15 -7.06
N MET A 29 -4.57 -6.04 -6.52
CA MET A 29 -4.84 -4.73 -7.15
C MET A 29 -5.54 -4.83 -8.51
N SER A 30 -6.03 -5.99 -8.90
CA SER A 30 -6.47 -6.32 -10.26
C SER A 30 -7.62 -7.31 -10.16
N GLY A 31 -8.38 -7.48 -11.24
CA GLY A 31 -9.71 -8.07 -11.17
C GLY A 31 -10.76 -7.00 -10.88
N ASP A 32 -11.16 -6.85 -9.62
CA ASP A 32 -12.11 -5.85 -9.12
C ASP A 32 -11.46 -4.78 -8.22
N CYS A 33 -12.26 -3.78 -7.84
CA CYS A 33 -11.78 -2.49 -7.32
C CYS A 33 -11.77 -2.38 -5.79
N ASP A 34 -12.01 -3.47 -5.08
CA ASP A 34 -12.01 -3.49 -3.61
C ASP A 34 -10.61 -3.18 -3.04
N ASP A 35 -9.54 -3.64 -3.68
CA ASP A 35 -8.15 -3.30 -3.34
C ASP A 35 -7.88 -1.79 -3.33
N ALA A 36 -8.42 -1.05 -4.32
CA ALA A 36 -8.30 0.40 -4.37
C ALA A 36 -9.03 1.06 -3.18
N GLY A 37 -10.17 0.49 -2.78
CA GLY A 37 -10.89 0.89 -1.57
C GLY A 37 -10.10 0.59 -0.30
N ALA A 38 -9.46 -0.57 -0.21
CA ALA A 38 -8.61 -0.95 0.93
C ALA A 38 -7.42 0.00 1.08
N LEU A 39 -6.74 0.33 -0.02
CA LEU A 39 -5.64 1.30 -0.03
C LEU A 39 -6.13 2.71 0.35
N GLY A 40 -7.27 3.15 -0.18
CA GLY A 40 -7.90 4.41 0.19
C GLY A 40 -8.26 4.50 1.69
N LEU A 41 -8.76 3.41 2.28
CA LEU A 41 -9.04 3.33 3.71
C LEU A 41 -7.75 3.42 4.53
N LEU A 42 -6.69 2.70 4.14
CA LEU A 42 -5.39 2.79 4.81
C LEU A 42 -4.82 4.21 4.77
N HIS A 43 -4.99 4.95 3.67
CA HIS A 43 -4.61 6.35 3.62
C HIS A 43 -5.42 7.22 4.59
N ALA A 44 -6.73 7.03 4.67
CA ALA A 44 -7.58 7.75 5.63
C ALA A 44 -7.18 7.46 7.08
N LEU A 45 -6.87 6.19 7.40
CA LEU A 45 -6.36 5.79 8.72
C LEU A 45 -4.98 6.39 8.99
N ALA A 46 -4.12 6.49 7.97
CA ALA A 46 -2.83 7.15 8.10
C ALA A 46 -2.96 8.67 8.34
N ASP A 47 -3.96 9.33 7.75
CA ASP A 47 -4.27 10.74 8.03
C ASP A 47 -4.73 10.94 9.50
N LEU A 48 -5.40 9.95 10.06
CA LEU A 48 -5.81 9.90 11.47
C LEU A 48 -4.70 9.48 12.44
N ARG A 49 -3.51 9.12 11.93
CA ARG A 49 -2.38 8.51 12.68
C ARG A 49 -2.72 7.16 13.34
N GLU A 50 -3.69 6.43 12.80
CA GLU A 50 -4.01 5.07 13.26
C GLU A 50 -3.08 4.02 12.66
N CYS A 51 -2.55 4.28 11.45
CA CYS A 51 -1.53 3.44 10.84
C CYS A 51 -0.41 4.22 10.16
N GLU A 52 0.70 3.54 9.91
CA GLU A 52 1.80 3.97 9.05
C GLU A 52 1.94 2.93 7.93
N LEU A 53 1.60 3.32 6.70
CA LEU A 53 1.73 2.44 5.54
C LEU A 53 3.19 2.39 5.08
N LEU A 54 3.86 1.27 5.36
CA LEU A 54 5.29 1.08 5.10
C LEU A 54 5.60 0.68 3.65
N ALA A 55 4.69 -0.05 3.01
CA ALA A 55 4.79 -0.49 1.62
C ALA A 55 3.44 -0.98 1.09
N VAL A 56 3.33 -1.00 -0.24
CA VAL A 56 2.27 -1.69 -0.97
C VAL A 56 2.92 -2.71 -1.90
N VAL A 57 2.57 -3.98 -1.80
CA VAL A 57 3.11 -5.02 -2.68
C VAL A 57 1.99 -5.78 -3.36
N THR A 58 2.24 -6.27 -4.57
CA THR A 58 1.26 -7.11 -5.27
C THR A 58 1.56 -8.60 -5.10
N ASN A 59 0.56 -9.43 -4.77
CA ASN A 59 0.67 -10.89 -4.69
C ASN A 59 0.28 -11.62 -5.97
N ARG A 60 -0.20 -10.88 -6.98
CA ARG A 60 -0.40 -11.38 -8.34
C ARG A 60 0.14 -10.39 -9.37
N LYS A 61 0.49 -10.95 -10.52
CA LYS A 61 0.88 -10.18 -11.71
C LYS A 61 -0.36 -9.75 -12.47
N ASP A 62 -0.59 -8.46 -12.65
CA ASP A 62 -1.72 -7.98 -13.46
C ASP A 62 -1.49 -8.27 -14.96
N LEU A 63 -2.53 -8.75 -15.63
CA LEU A 63 -2.54 -8.95 -17.07
C LEU A 63 -2.38 -7.64 -17.84
N ALA A 64 -2.88 -6.53 -17.30
CA ALA A 64 -2.72 -5.20 -17.89
C ALA A 64 -1.36 -4.56 -17.57
N ASN A 65 -0.53 -5.22 -16.74
CA ASN A 65 0.78 -4.74 -16.31
C ASN A 65 0.69 -3.34 -15.65
N ALA A 66 -0.34 -3.12 -14.83
CA ALA A 66 -0.74 -1.80 -14.37
C ALA A 66 -0.94 -1.68 -12.85
N SER A 67 -0.89 -2.76 -12.06
CA SER A 67 -1.11 -2.71 -10.62
C SER A 67 -0.14 -1.79 -9.87
N ALA A 68 1.15 -1.78 -10.23
CA ALA A 68 2.15 -0.92 -9.60
C ALA A 68 1.85 0.56 -9.82
N ALA A 69 1.60 0.93 -11.07
CA ALA A 69 1.21 2.30 -11.43
C ALA A 69 -0.13 2.70 -10.82
N ALA A 70 -1.08 1.79 -10.73
CA ALA A 70 -2.38 2.05 -10.11
C ALA A 70 -2.23 2.32 -8.60
N ALA A 71 -1.47 1.48 -7.89
CA ALA A 71 -1.16 1.69 -6.47
C ALA A 71 -0.42 3.02 -6.25
N ASP A 72 0.56 3.33 -7.10
CA ASP A 72 1.30 4.60 -7.04
C ASP A 72 0.42 5.81 -7.34
N ALA A 73 -0.48 5.72 -8.31
CA ALA A 73 -1.45 6.78 -8.60
C ALA A 73 -2.34 7.08 -7.38
N ILE A 74 -2.81 6.04 -6.68
CA ILE A 74 -3.59 6.18 -5.45
C ILE A 74 -2.72 6.80 -4.34
N ASN A 75 -1.51 6.26 -4.12
CA ASN A 75 -0.56 6.80 -3.14
C ASN A 75 -0.27 8.28 -3.39
N THR A 76 -0.06 8.65 -4.65
CA THR A 76 0.20 10.02 -5.11
C THR A 76 -1.01 10.92 -4.89
N TYR A 77 -2.22 10.45 -5.19
CA TYR A 77 -3.46 11.19 -4.91
C TYR A 77 -3.61 11.52 -3.42
N TYR A 78 -3.24 10.60 -2.53
CA TYR A 78 -3.23 10.79 -1.07
C TYR A 78 -1.95 11.47 -0.53
N GLY A 79 -1.14 12.07 -1.41
CA GLY A 79 0.04 12.86 -1.03
C GLY A 79 1.22 12.04 -0.51
N ARG A 80 1.28 10.73 -0.79
CA ARG A 80 2.32 9.80 -0.33
C ARG A 80 3.01 9.05 -1.49
N PRO A 81 3.54 9.75 -2.52
CA PRO A 81 4.16 9.11 -3.68
C PRO A 81 5.46 8.34 -3.38
N GLY A 82 5.99 8.45 -2.15
CA GLY A 82 7.22 7.80 -1.73
C GLY A 82 7.04 6.41 -1.11
N ILE A 83 5.81 5.91 -1.00
CA ILE A 83 5.55 4.58 -0.44
C ILE A 83 6.18 3.52 -1.37
N PRO A 84 7.08 2.65 -0.87
CA PRO A 84 7.68 1.60 -1.66
C PRO A 84 6.63 0.67 -2.26
N ILE A 85 6.77 0.39 -3.56
CA ILE A 85 5.91 -0.55 -4.29
C ILE A 85 6.74 -1.70 -4.84
N GLY A 86 6.25 -2.93 -4.69
CA GLY A 86 6.84 -4.13 -5.28
C GLY A 86 5.78 -4.99 -5.95
N THR A 87 6.14 -5.77 -6.96
CA THR A 87 5.19 -6.60 -7.69
C THR A 87 5.59 -8.06 -7.74
N CYS A 88 4.58 -8.93 -7.72
CA CYS A 88 4.75 -10.35 -7.98
C CYS A 88 5.33 -10.56 -9.38
N LYS A 89 6.42 -11.34 -9.45
CA LYS A 89 7.14 -11.65 -10.69
C LYS A 89 6.75 -12.99 -11.30
N GLU A 90 5.85 -13.73 -10.65
CA GLU A 90 5.28 -14.94 -11.22
C GLU A 90 4.34 -14.62 -12.38
N LYS A 91 4.13 -15.61 -13.26
CA LYS A 91 3.24 -15.42 -14.41
C LYS A 91 1.77 -15.33 -13.96
N PRO A 92 0.93 -14.58 -14.68
CA PRO A 92 -0.51 -14.58 -14.46
C PRO A 92 -1.10 -15.98 -14.50
N THR A 93 -2.10 -16.24 -13.67
CA THR A 93 -2.83 -17.52 -13.68
C THR A 93 -3.87 -17.53 -14.81
N ALA A 94 -4.22 -18.71 -15.32
CA ALA A 94 -5.19 -18.84 -16.43
C ALA A 94 -6.61 -18.34 -16.09
N LEU A 95 -6.95 -18.22 -14.80
CA LEU A 95 -8.25 -17.75 -14.31
C LEU A 95 -8.29 -16.24 -14.06
N GLN A 96 -7.20 -15.53 -14.34
CA GLN A 96 -7.09 -14.13 -13.99
C GLN A 96 -7.92 -13.25 -14.91
N ARG A 97 -8.63 -12.29 -14.31
CA ARG A 97 -9.45 -11.30 -15.02
C ARG A 97 -8.61 -10.04 -15.25
N THR A 98 -8.77 -9.41 -16.41
CA THR A 98 -8.21 -8.08 -16.66
C THR A 98 -8.92 -7.03 -15.82
N SER A 99 -8.17 -6.07 -15.30
CA SER A 99 -8.74 -4.93 -14.58
C SER A 99 -8.80 -3.68 -15.47
N PRO A 100 -10.00 -3.15 -15.79
CA PRO A 100 -10.09 -1.89 -16.51
C PRO A 100 -9.66 -0.69 -15.66
N TYR A 101 -9.81 -0.76 -14.33
CA TYR A 101 -9.50 0.37 -13.46
C TYR A 101 -8.00 0.54 -13.25
N THR A 102 -7.20 -0.54 -13.20
CA THR A 102 -5.73 -0.40 -13.07
C THR A 102 -5.14 0.30 -14.27
N ALA A 103 -5.57 -0.08 -15.48
CA ALA A 103 -5.16 0.58 -16.71
C ALA A 103 -5.60 2.05 -16.74
N ALA A 104 -6.85 2.34 -16.36
CA ALA A 104 -7.35 3.72 -16.28
C ALA A 104 -6.56 4.58 -15.27
N LEU A 105 -6.19 4.03 -14.12
CA LEU A 105 -5.36 4.72 -13.13
C LEU A 105 -3.94 4.96 -13.64
N ARG A 106 -3.30 3.93 -14.22
CA ARG A 106 -1.95 4.04 -14.81
C ARG A 106 -1.88 5.12 -15.88
N ASP A 107 -2.86 5.15 -16.78
CA ASP A 107 -2.83 6.00 -17.97
C ASP A 107 -3.40 7.40 -17.71
N GLY A 108 -4.29 7.54 -16.72
CA GLY A 108 -5.02 8.77 -16.44
C GLY A 108 -4.46 9.64 -15.30
N PHE A 109 -3.58 9.10 -14.44
CA PHE A 109 -3.16 9.78 -13.21
C PHE A 109 -1.62 9.75 -13.01
N PRO A 110 -1.05 10.77 -12.35
CA PRO A 110 0.39 10.81 -12.08
C PRO A 110 0.86 9.60 -11.27
N ASN A 111 1.89 8.91 -11.77
CA ASN A 111 2.61 7.84 -11.10
C ASN A 111 4.07 7.82 -11.60
N ASN A 112 5.01 7.49 -10.73
CA ASN A 112 6.44 7.43 -11.04
C ASN A 112 6.96 5.98 -11.18
N THR A 113 6.21 5.00 -10.67
CA THR A 113 6.57 3.58 -10.67
C THR A 113 6.45 2.96 -12.07
N GLY A 114 5.41 3.34 -12.82
CA GLY A 114 5.14 2.78 -14.14
C GLY A 114 4.65 1.32 -14.10
N PRO A 115 4.77 0.58 -15.22
CA PRO A 115 4.20 -0.78 -15.32
C PRO A 115 4.90 -1.78 -14.38
N ASP A 116 4.19 -2.85 -14.02
CA ASP A 116 4.63 -3.80 -12.99
C ASP A 116 6.02 -4.42 -13.26
N ASP A 117 6.39 -4.59 -14.53
CA ASP A 117 7.70 -5.13 -14.93
C ASP A 117 8.88 -4.23 -14.52
N ARG A 118 8.65 -2.92 -14.34
CA ARG A 118 9.68 -1.97 -13.90
C ARG A 118 9.77 -1.85 -12.39
N ALA A 119 8.71 -2.19 -11.67
CA ALA A 119 8.72 -2.18 -10.22
C ALA A 119 9.68 -3.27 -9.67
N PRO A 120 10.26 -3.10 -8.46
CA PRO A 120 10.99 -4.16 -7.77
C PRO A 120 10.15 -5.42 -7.54
N ASP A 121 10.83 -6.53 -7.21
CA ASP A 121 10.16 -7.75 -6.72
C ASP A 121 9.47 -7.47 -5.36
N ALA A 122 8.25 -7.99 -5.18
CA ALA A 122 7.51 -7.88 -3.93
C ALA A 122 8.29 -8.43 -2.72
N LEU A 123 9.00 -9.55 -2.88
CA LEU A 123 9.80 -10.16 -1.79
C LEU A 123 11.00 -9.29 -1.42
N ASP A 124 11.61 -8.59 -2.38
CA ASP A 124 12.70 -7.66 -2.10
C ASP A 124 12.22 -6.47 -1.26
N ILE A 125 11.04 -5.93 -1.59
CA ILE A 125 10.40 -4.87 -0.80
C ILE A 125 10.05 -5.37 0.60
N TYR A 126 9.40 -6.53 0.72
CA TYR A 126 9.08 -7.13 2.00
C TYR A 126 10.30 -7.27 2.89
N ARG A 127 11.35 -7.95 2.41
CA ARG A 127 12.58 -8.21 3.18
C ARG A 127 13.27 -6.91 3.58
N ARG A 128 13.33 -5.93 2.67
CA ARG A 128 13.92 -4.61 2.96
C ARG A 128 13.16 -3.89 4.07
N VAL A 129 11.83 -3.86 3.97
CA VAL A 129 10.97 -3.14 4.92
C VAL A 129 10.97 -3.84 6.28
N LEU A 130 10.75 -5.15 6.32
CA LEU A 130 10.71 -5.93 7.57
C LEU A 130 12.04 -5.87 8.31
N LYS A 131 13.18 -5.98 7.61
CA LYS A 131 14.52 -5.87 8.23
C LYS A 131 14.80 -4.51 8.87
N ALA A 132 14.10 -3.46 8.43
CA ALA A 132 14.22 -2.12 9.00
C ALA A 132 13.32 -1.88 10.21
N GLN A 133 12.51 -2.87 10.62
CA GLN A 133 11.57 -2.78 11.73
C GLN A 133 11.95 -3.77 12.86
N PRO A 134 11.58 -3.47 14.12
CA PRO A 134 11.68 -4.45 15.20
C PRO A 134 10.85 -5.70 14.91
N ASP A 135 11.31 -6.86 15.40
CA ASP A 135 10.56 -8.12 15.29
C ASP A 135 9.17 -7.99 15.91
N GLY A 136 8.16 -8.55 15.22
CA GLY A 136 6.77 -8.52 15.67
C GLY A 136 6.07 -7.15 15.62
N SER A 137 6.70 -6.11 15.05
CA SER A 137 6.15 -4.75 15.03
C SER A 137 5.34 -4.38 13.78
N VAL A 138 5.33 -5.23 12.75
CA VAL A 138 4.65 -4.98 11.48
C VAL A 138 3.44 -5.88 11.35
N THR A 139 2.30 -5.30 11.01
CA THR A 139 1.10 -6.02 10.58
C THR A 139 1.06 -6.10 9.07
N VAL A 140 0.85 -7.30 8.53
CA VAL A 140 0.61 -7.48 7.10
C VAL A 140 -0.89 -7.59 6.87
N CYS A 141 -1.43 -6.72 6.01
CA CYS A 141 -2.80 -6.78 5.54
C CYS A 141 -2.81 -7.40 4.15
N SER A 142 -3.11 -8.70 4.05
CA SER A 142 -3.22 -9.41 2.78
C SER A 142 -4.67 -9.48 2.35
N VAL A 143 -5.01 -8.85 1.22
CA VAL A 143 -6.38 -8.77 0.68
C VAL A 143 -6.56 -9.52 -0.65
N GLY A 144 -5.52 -10.19 -1.13
CA GLY A 144 -5.56 -11.03 -2.34
C GLY A 144 -5.08 -12.47 -2.08
N ALA A 145 -4.18 -12.96 -2.93
CA ALA A 145 -3.53 -14.26 -2.76
C ALA A 145 -2.49 -14.28 -1.63
N PHE A 146 -2.09 -15.47 -1.19
CA PHE A 146 -1.01 -15.67 -0.22
C PHE A 146 0.35 -16.02 -0.85
N SER A 147 0.53 -15.86 -2.17
CA SER A 147 1.74 -16.33 -2.88
C SER A 147 3.04 -15.72 -2.35
N ASN A 148 3.05 -14.40 -2.11
CA ASN A 148 4.20 -13.73 -1.48
C ASN A 148 4.48 -14.30 -0.09
N LEU A 149 3.44 -14.37 0.76
CA LEU A 149 3.58 -14.82 2.15
C LEU A 149 3.98 -16.29 2.28
N ALA A 150 3.57 -17.14 1.34
CA ALA A 150 3.97 -18.55 1.31
C ALA A 150 5.46 -18.74 1.00
N THR A 151 6.13 -17.74 0.41
CA THR A 151 7.51 -17.81 -0.07
C THR A 151 8.46 -16.80 0.59
N LEU A 152 7.94 -15.93 1.46
CA LEU A 152 8.66 -14.87 2.15
C LEU A 152 9.74 -15.42 3.10
#